data_AF-A0A843FFJ4-F1
#
_entry.id   AF-A0A843FFJ4-F1
#
_cell.length_a   1.000
_cell.length_b   1.000
_cell.length_c   1.000
_cell.angle_alpha   90.00
_cell.angle_beta   90.00
_cell.angle_gamma   90.00
#
_symmetry.space_group_name_H-M   'P 1'
#
loop_
_entity.id
_entity.type
_entity.pdbx_description
1 polymer ?
#
loop_
_entity_poly.entity_id
_entity_poly.type
_entity_poly.pdbx_seq_one_letter_code
_entity_poly.pdbx_strand_id
1 'polypeptide(L)'
;NIGLLWGDGLNYHKIRDILFAMKSNGWAAENIIFGMGGGLHSSVTRDTQRNAFKCSAQFRDGQWFDIFKNPLDSSKKSKTGRFKLVKEKNSFKTIPIDACGDNVLQTVFKNGELLIDEKFENIKSRTEQYSNYSSY
;
A
#
# COMPACT_ATOMS: atom_id res chain seq x y z
N ASN A 1 32.55 -15.48 -13.40
CA ASN A 1 31.25 -14.95 -13.85
C ASN A 1 31.34 -13.43 -13.79
N ILE A 2 30.90 -12.71 -14.83
CA ILE A 2 31.02 -11.24 -14.93
C ILE A 2 29.62 -10.68 -15.21
N GLY A 3 29.23 -9.61 -14.51
CA GLY A 3 27.94 -8.94 -14.68
C GLY A 3 28.07 -7.42 -14.59
N LEU A 4 26.97 -6.72 -14.88
CA LEU A 4 26.88 -5.25 -14.84
C LEU A 4 26.14 -4.80 -13.59
N LEU A 5 26.61 -3.72 -12.97
CA LEU A 5 25.84 -2.96 -11.99
C LEU A 5 25.59 -1.56 -12.53
N TRP A 6 24.32 -1.14 -12.59
CA TRP A 6 23.94 0.23 -12.93
C TRP A 6 23.31 0.89 -11.69
N GLY A 7 23.91 1.97 -11.19
CA GLY A 7 23.40 2.70 -10.02
C GLY A 7 22.90 4.13 -10.29
N ASP A 8 23.30 4.73 -11.41
CA ASP A 8 23.06 6.15 -11.65
C ASP A 8 21.70 6.47 -12.30
N GLY A 9 21.03 7.48 -11.75
CA GLY A 9 19.84 8.10 -12.34
C GLY A 9 18.61 7.20 -12.48
N LEU A 10 18.53 6.07 -11.78
CA LEU A 10 17.46 5.08 -11.95
C LEU A 10 16.13 5.49 -11.30
N ASN A 11 15.04 5.10 -11.97
CA ASN A 11 13.67 5.07 -11.46
C ASN A 11 12.93 3.89 -12.12
N TYR A 12 11.67 3.63 -11.73
CA TYR A 12 10.87 2.54 -12.29
C TYR A 12 10.82 2.53 -13.83
N HIS A 13 10.60 3.71 -14.45
CA HIS A 13 10.49 3.83 -15.90
C HIS A 13 11.83 3.55 -16.61
N LYS A 14 12.93 4.09 -16.10
CA LYS A 14 14.26 3.87 -16.67
C LYS A 14 14.71 2.43 -16.57
N ILE A 15 14.45 1.75 -15.44
CA ILE A 15 14.75 0.32 -15.30
C ILE A 15 14.00 -0.49 -16.36
N ARG A 16 12.70 -0.19 -16.54
CA ARG A 16 11.89 -0.81 -17.60
C ARG A 16 12.48 -0.57 -18.99
N ASP A 17 12.85 0.67 -19.30
CA ASP A 17 13.37 1.03 -20.63
C ASP A 17 14.74 0.37 -20.90
N ILE A 18 15.62 0.29 -19.90
CA ILE A 18 16.89 -0.44 -19.98
C ILE A 18 16.66 -1.92 -20.23
N LEU A 19 15.75 -2.55 -19.49
CA LEU A 19 15.42 -3.97 -19.66
C LEU A 19 14.81 -4.26 -21.06
N PHE A 20 13.98 -3.36 -21.58
CA PHE A 20 13.50 -3.48 -22.97
C PHE A 20 14.64 -3.38 -23.98
N ALA A 21 15.55 -2.42 -23.81
CA ALA A 21 16.71 -2.28 -24.69
C ALA A 21 17.61 -3.53 -24.65
N MET A 22 17.87 -4.08 -23.46
CA MET A 22 18.61 -5.34 -23.29
C MET A 22 17.94 -6.48 -24.04
N LYS A 23 16.63 -6.67 -23.84
CA LYS A 23 15.84 -7.70 -24.53
C LYS A 23 15.93 -7.56 -26.05
N SER A 24 15.74 -6.34 -26.57
CA SER A 24 15.80 -6.06 -28.02
C SER A 24 17.19 -6.33 -28.63
N ASN A 25 18.24 -6.28 -27.81
CA ASN A 25 19.62 -6.57 -28.24
C ASN A 25 20.09 -7.98 -27.87
N GLY A 26 19.19 -8.87 -27.42
CA GLY A 26 19.52 -10.25 -27.10
C GLY A 26 20.27 -10.46 -25.78
N TRP A 27 20.29 -9.46 -24.89
CA TRP A 27 20.93 -9.57 -23.57
C TRP A 27 19.96 -10.08 -22.51
N ALA A 28 20.39 -11.08 -21.75
CA ALA A 28 19.63 -11.63 -20.62
C ALA A 28 19.59 -10.64 -19.43
N ALA A 29 18.43 -10.52 -18.79
CA ALA A 29 18.23 -9.63 -17.64
C ALA A 29 19.03 -10.07 -16.40
N GLU A 30 19.43 -11.34 -16.31
CA GLU A 30 20.27 -11.86 -15.22
C GLU A 30 21.70 -11.28 -15.21
N ASN A 31 22.12 -10.67 -16.32
CA ASN A 31 23.45 -10.06 -16.46
C ASN A 31 23.58 -8.68 -15.81
N ILE A 32 22.47 -8.08 -15.33
CA ILE A 32 22.47 -6.73 -14.74
C ILE A 32 21.85 -6.72 -13.34
N ILE A 33 22.42 -5.91 -12.47
CA ILE A 33 21.87 -5.53 -11.18
C ILE A 33 21.66 -4.01 -11.16
N PHE A 34 20.50 -3.57 -10.65
CA PHE A 34 20.16 -2.15 -10.53
C PHE A 34 20.30 -1.68 -9.08
N GLY A 35 21.02 -0.57 -8.86
CA GLY A 35 21.07 0.14 -7.59
C GLY A 35 20.23 1.43 -7.66
N MET A 36 19.03 1.44 -7.08
CA MET A 36 18.17 2.63 -7.12
C MET A 36 18.26 3.44 -5.82
N GLY A 37 18.85 4.63 -5.89
CA GLY A 37 18.95 5.58 -4.76
C GLY A 37 17.68 6.42 -4.60
N GLY A 38 17.81 7.75 -4.76
CA GLY A 38 16.72 8.71 -4.53
C GLY A 38 15.43 8.44 -5.34
N GLY A 39 15.53 7.80 -6.51
CA GLY A 39 14.37 7.36 -7.29
C GLY A 39 13.48 6.32 -6.59
N LEU A 40 14.02 5.59 -5.60
CA LEU A 40 13.28 4.60 -4.81
C LEU A 40 12.58 5.22 -3.61
N HIS A 41 13.29 6.03 -2.83
CA HIS A 41 12.80 6.49 -1.52
C HIS A 41 12.45 7.98 -1.46
N SER A 42 13.05 8.84 -2.30
CA SER A 42 12.84 10.29 -2.25
C SER A 42 11.79 10.80 -3.24
N SER A 43 11.47 10.03 -4.29
CA SER A 43 10.51 10.44 -5.33
C SER A 43 9.04 10.20 -4.97
N VAL A 44 8.75 9.77 -3.74
CA VAL A 44 7.38 9.53 -3.25
C VAL A 44 6.95 10.61 -2.26
N THR A 45 5.69 10.99 -2.31
CA THR A 45 5.07 11.95 -1.38
C THR A 45 3.85 11.32 -0.72
N ARG A 46 3.30 11.98 0.31
CA ARG A 46 2.01 11.60 0.90
C ARG A 46 0.91 11.43 -0.16
N ASP A 47 0.94 12.24 -1.21
CA ASP A 47 -0.06 12.24 -2.27
C ASP A 47 0.11 11.14 -3.30
N THR A 48 1.29 10.52 -3.41
CA THR A 48 1.54 9.44 -4.37
C THR A 48 0.52 8.31 -4.23
N GLN A 49 0.12 7.97 -3.00
CA GLN A 49 -0.95 7.01 -2.71
C GLN A 49 -2.23 7.66 -2.14
N ARG A 50 -2.30 9.00 -2.17
CA ARG A 50 -3.38 9.81 -1.58
C ARG A 50 -3.65 9.46 -0.11
N ASN A 51 -2.60 9.17 0.66
CA ASN A 51 -2.71 8.81 2.06
C ASN A 51 -3.31 9.97 2.86
N ALA A 52 -4.37 9.69 3.62
CA ALA A 52 -5.12 10.69 4.35
C ALA A 52 -5.81 10.08 5.59
N PHE A 53 -5.77 10.82 6.71
CA PHE A 53 -6.57 10.52 7.89
C PHE A 53 -7.81 11.42 7.92
N LYS A 54 -8.99 10.86 8.25
CA LYS A 54 -10.26 11.59 8.33
C LYS A 54 -11.12 10.98 9.45
N CYS A 55 -11.73 11.84 10.27
CA CYS A 55 -12.78 11.42 11.18
C CYS A 55 -14.02 11.03 10.36
N SER A 56 -14.56 9.82 10.60
CA SER A 56 -15.72 9.29 9.89
C SER A 56 -16.93 9.05 10.79
N ALA A 57 -16.75 9.01 12.12
CA ALA A 57 -17.83 8.88 13.09
C ALA A 57 -17.41 9.45 14.45
N GLN A 58 -18.39 9.85 15.26
CA GLN A 58 -18.20 10.28 16.65
C GLN A 58 -19.24 9.62 17.57
N PHE A 59 -18.80 9.23 18.76
CA PHE A 59 -19.68 8.75 19.81
C PHE A 59 -20.11 9.92 20.69
N ARG A 60 -21.43 10.14 20.84
CA ARG A 60 -22.04 11.21 21.62
C ARG A 60 -23.26 10.64 22.33
N ASP A 61 -23.42 10.91 23.62
CA ASP A 61 -24.62 10.54 24.40
C ASP A 61 -25.05 9.07 24.24
N GLY A 62 -24.07 8.16 24.23
CA GLY A 62 -24.33 6.71 24.09
C GLY A 62 -24.58 6.23 22.67
N GLN A 63 -24.48 7.09 21.65
CA GLN A 63 -24.80 6.76 20.26
C GLN A 63 -23.70 7.19 19.27
N TRP A 64 -23.57 6.45 18.17
CA TRP A 64 -22.65 6.78 17.08
C TRP A 64 -23.32 7.66 16.04
N PHE A 65 -22.62 8.71 15.62
CA PHE A 65 -23.02 9.62 14.55
C PHE A 65 -21.97 9.62 13.45
N ASP A 66 -22.42 9.47 12.21
CA ASP A 66 -21.57 9.62 11.03
C ASP A 66 -21.08 11.06 10.88
N ILE A 67 -19.78 11.22 10.60
CA ILE A 67 -19.16 12.51 10.32
C ILE A 67 -18.59 12.50 8.93
N PHE A 68 -18.81 13.58 8.19
CA PHE A 68 -18.24 13.77 6.88
C PHE A 68 -18.06 15.23 6.52
N LYS A 69 -17.08 15.47 5.67
CA LYS A 69 -16.90 16.75 4.97
C LYS A 69 -17.80 16.78 3.74
N ASN A 70 -18.34 17.95 3.41
CA ASN A 70 -18.98 18.22 2.13
C ASN A 70 -18.00 19.05 1.26
N PRO A 71 -17.00 18.43 0.60
CA PRO A 71 -16.05 19.18 -0.22
C PRO A 71 -16.72 19.69 -1.49
N LEU A 72 -16.28 20.86 -1.97
CA LEU A 72 -16.62 21.34 -3.31
C LEU A 72 -16.12 20.39 -4.42
N ASP A 73 -14.99 19.72 -4.17
CA ASP A 73 -14.40 18.73 -5.05
C ASP A 73 -14.84 17.31 -4.63
N SER A 74 -15.66 16.68 -5.46
CA SER A 74 -16.24 15.35 -5.22
C SER A 74 -15.18 14.25 -5.11
N SER A 75 -14.00 14.41 -5.73
CA SER A 75 -12.90 13.45 -5.61
C SER A 75 -12.30 13.37 -4.20
N LYS A 76 -12.61 14.36 -3.35
CA LYS A 76 -12.14 14.45 -1.96
C LYS A 76 -13.19 14.00 -0.94
N LYS A 77 -14.29 13.38 -1.38
CA LYS A 77 -15.33 12.83 -0.50
C LYS A 77 -14.77 11.65 0.30
N SER A 78 -14.89 11.70 1.62
CA SER A 78 -14.49 10.62 2.53
C SER A 78 -15.64 9.65 2.80
N LYS A 79 -15.32 8.42 3.21
CA LYS A 79 -16.32 7.47 3.72
C LYS A 79 -16.89 7.95 5.06
N THR A 80 -18.15 7.63 5.36
CA THR A 80 -18.90 8.05 6.57
C THR A 80 -19.32 6.85 7.40
N GLY A 81 -19.15 6.94 8.72
CA GLY A 81 -19.48 5.87 9.66
C GLY A 81 -18.29 5.05 10.15
N ARG A 82 -18.58 3.88 10.70
CA ARG A 82 -17.61 2.93 11.24
C ARG A 82 -17.43 1.75 10.28
N PHE A 83 -16.21 1.26 10.16
CA PHE A 83 -15.87 0.27 9.12
C PHE A 83 -15.04 -0.89 9.65
N LYS A 84 -15.11 -1.98 8.90
CA LYS A 84 -14.12 -3.04 8.87
C LYS A 84 -13.60 -3.26 7.45
N LEU A 85 -12.45 -3.92 7.35
CA LEU A 85 -11.93 -4.42 6.09
C LEU A 85 -12.20 -5.92 6.03
N VAL A 86 -12.72 -6.40 4.91
CA VAL A 86 -12.89 -7.84 4.65
C VAL A 86 -12.05 -8.23 3.44
N LYS A 87 -11.62 -9.50 3.40
CA LYS A 87 -10.93 -10.08 2.26
C LYS A 87 -11.94 -10.83 1.38
N GLU A 88 -12.02 -10.47 0.10
CA GLU A 88 -12.87 -11.12 -0.89
C GLU A 88 -11.96 -11.75 -1.97
N LYS A 89 -11.73 -13.07 -1.92
CA LYS A 89 -10.80 -13.78 -2.83
C LYS A 89 -9.42 -13.08 -2.89
N ASN A 90 -9.12 -12.41 -3.99
CA ASN A 90 -7.87 -11.68 -4.28
C ASN A 90 -8.07 -10.15 -4.18
N SER A 91 -9.03 -9.67 -3.40
CA SER A 91 -9.21 -8.24 -3.16
C SER A 91 -9.61 -7.96 -1.71
N PHE A 92 -9.59 -6.67 -1.37
CA PHE A 92 -10.04 -6.17 -0.08
C PHE A 92 -11.18 -5.20 -0.29
N LYS A 93 -12.15 -5.24 0.64
CA LYS A 93 -13.31 -4.37 0.60
C LYS A 93 -13.56 -3.76 1.97
N THR A 94 -13.74 -2.44 2.01
CA THR A 94 -14.20 -1.73 3.19
C THR A 94 -15.71 -1.81 3.26
N ILE A 95 -16.25 -2.28 4.39
CA ILE A 95 -17.69 -2.40 4.63
C ILE A 95 -18.07 -1.80 5.99
N PRO A 96 -19.36 -1.47 6.24
CA PRO A 96 -19.82 -1.04 7.56
C PRO A 96 -19.43 -2.03 8.66
N ILE A 97 -19.15 -1.53 9.87
CA ILE A 97 -18.66 -2.35 10.99
C ILE A 97 -19.63 -3.50 11.33
N ASP A 98 -20.94 -3.26 11.20
CA ASP A 98 -22.02 -4.21 11.54
C ASP A 98 -22.40 -5.15 10.39
N ALA A 99 -21.83 -4.97 9.19
CA ALA A 99 -22.09 -5.86 8.06
C ALA A 99 -21.52 -7.27 8.30
N CYS A 100 -21.97 -8.29 7.59
CA CYS A 100 -21.41 -9.65 7.71
C CYS A 100 -19.98 -9.73 7.16
N GLY A 101 -19.13 -10.57 7.76
CA GLY A 101 -17.75 -10.86 7.31
C GLY A 101 -16.67 -10.57 8.35
N ASP A 102 -15.56 -11.29 8.25
CA ASP A 102 -14.46 -11.21 9.21
C ASP A 102 -13.61 -9.95 9.01
N ASN A 103 -13.45 -9.18 10.09
CA ASN A 103 -12.63 -7.98 10.07
C ASN A 103 -11.14 -8.37 10.06
N VAL A 104 -10.43 -8.01 8.99
CA VAL A 104 -8.99 -8.26 8.89
C VAL A 104 -8.14 -7.16 9.56
N LEU A 105 -8.75 -6.07 10.05
CA LEU A 105 -8.04 -5.00 10.74
C LEU A 105 -7.61 -5.44 12.16
N GLN A 106 -6.29 -5.44 12.37
CA GLN A 106 -5.56 -5.65 13.62
C GLN A 106 -5.77 -4.50 14.63
N THR A 107 -6.19 -4.72 15.88
CA THR A 107 -5.94 -3.71 16.93
C THR A 107 -4.48 -3.84 17.36
N VAL A 108 -3.64 -2.91 16.91
CA VAL A 108 -2.18 -2.93 17.20
C VAL A 108 -1.81 -2.12 18.44
N PHE A 109 -2.64 -1.16 18.84
CA PHE A 109 -2.41 -0.26 19.97
C PHE A 109 -3.72 0.04 20.68
N LYS A 110 -3.72 0.03 22.02
CA LYS A 110 -4.90 0.33 22.82
C LYS A 110 -4.50 0.91 24.18
N ASN A 111 -5.13 2.02 24.57
CA ASN A 111 -4.98 2.62 25.90
C ASN A 111 -3.53 2.89 26.35
N GLY A 112 -2.66 3.31 25.43
CA GLY A 112 -1.25 3.59 25.75
C GLY A 112 -0.30 2.42 25.51
N GLU A 113 -0.81 1.23 25.20
CA GLU A 113 -0.02 0.00 25.07
C GLU A 113 0.01 -0.50 23.63
N LEU A 114 1.20 -0.91 23.19
CA LEU A 114 1.40 -1.64 21.94
C LEU A 114 1.04 -3.11 22.15
N LEU A 115 0.03 -3.60 21.42
CA LEU A 115 -0.47 -4.98 21.53
C LEU A 115 0.22 -5.94 20.56
N ILE A 116 0.73 -5.41 19.44
CA ILE A 116 1.38 -6.19 18.39
C ILE A 116 2.71 -5.52 18.07
N ASP A 117 3.81 -6.15 18.51
CA ASP A 117 5.16 -5.80 18.12
C ASP A 117 5.66 -6.83 17.10
N GLU A 118 5.69 -6.43 15.84
CA GLU A 118 5.91 -7.35 14.73
C GLU A 118 7.35 -7.31 14.22
N LYS A 119 7.95 -8.50 14.06
CA LYS A 119 9.27 -8.64 13.46
C LYS A 119 9.26 -8.31 11.97
N PHE A 120 10.34 -7.66 11.52
CA PHE A 120 10.54 -7.32 10.11
C PHE A 120 10.46 -8.54 9.17
N GLU A 121 10.93 -9.70 9.61
CA GLU A 121 10.86 -10.96 8.85
C GLU A 121 9.41 -11.36 8.53
N ASN A 122 8.50 -11.24 9.50
CA ASN A 122 7.08 -11.54 9.30
C ASN A 122 6.44 -10.57 8.29
N ILE A 123 6.82 -9.30 8.35
CA ILE A 123 6.38 -8.29 7.37
C ILE A 123 6.84 -8.69 5.98
N LYS A 124 8.12 -9.06 5.83
CA LYS A 124 8.71 -9.48 4.55
C LYS A 124 8.00 -10.71 3.98
N SER A 125 7.80 -11.76 4.77
CA SER A 125 7.11 -12.98 4.33
C SER A 125 5.69 -12.73 3.82
N ARG A 126 4.95 -11.77 4.39
CA ARG A 126 3.63 -11.39 3.87
C ARG A 126 3.71 -10.71 2.49
N THR A 127 4.76 -9.91 2.24
CA THR A 127 4.91 -9.21 0.96
C THR A 127 5.29 -10.16 -0.19
N GLU A 128 5.94 -11.30 0.10
CA GLU A 128 6.31 -12.29 -0.91
C GLU A 128 5.09 -12.92 -1.60
N GLN A 129 3.95 -12.97 -0.90
CA GLN A 129 2.68 -13.48 -1.45
C GLN A 129 1.92 -12.41 -2.26
N TYR A 130 2.39 -11.16 -2.32
CA TYR A 130 1.67 -10.05 -2.96
C TYR A 130 1.53 -10.23 -4.48
N SER A 131 2.48 -10.92 -5.12
CA SER A 131 2.41 -11.24 -6.56
C SER A 131 1.15 -12.01 -6.95
N ASN A 132 0.49 -12.70 -6.01
CA ASN A 132 -0.75 -13.44 -6.25
C ASN A 132 -2.00 -12.53 -6.39
N TYR A 133 -1.90 -11.23 -6.09
CA TYR A 133 -2.99 -10.26 -6.20
C TYR A 133 -2.92 -9.41 -7.48
N SER A 134 -1.86 -9.56 -8.28
CA SER A 134 -1.60 -8.72 -9.46
C SER A 134 -1.87 -9.41 -10.80
N SER A 135 -2.62 -10.52 -10.81
CA SER A 135 -3.07 -11.16 -12.04
C SER A 135 -4.35 -10.47 -12.55
N TYR A 136 -4.17 -9.45 -13.38
CA TYR A 136 -5.16 -8.97 -14.34
C TYR A 136 -4.61 -9.18 -15.75
#